data_AF-A0A926EAD2-F1
#
_entry.id   AF-A0A926EAD2-F1
#
_cell.length_a   1.000
_cell.length_b   1.000
_cell.length_c   1.000
_cell.angle_alpha   90.00
_cell.angle_beta   90.00
_cell.angle_gamma   90.00
#
_symmetry.space_group_name_H-M   'P 1'
#
loop_
_entity.id
_entity.type
_entity.pdbx_description
1 polymer ?
#
loop_
_entity_poly.entity_id
_entity_poly.type
_entity_poly.pdbx_seq_one_letter_code
_entity_poly.pdbx_strand_id
1 'polypeptide(L)' 'MEERIYLGLSDLLDQDLTSYEYFHSLPASIRHTLEQEDIRSFSEMQQIVARQKEK' A
#
# COMPACT_ATOMS: atom_id res chain seq x y z
N MET A 1 -18.89 10.11 -9.13
CA MET A 1 -17.83 9.71 -8.19
C MET A 1 -17.14 8.53 -8.83
N GLU A 2 -15.91 8.72 -9.28
CA GLU A 2 -15.13 7.63 -9.89
C GLU A 2 -14.59 6.81 -8.71
N GLU A 3 -15.28 5.73 -8.39
CA GLU A 3 -14.78 4.74 -7.43
C GLU A 3 -13.63 4.02 -8.13
N ARG A 4 -12.41 4.56 -7.99
CA ARG A 4 -11.22 3.99 -8.61
C ARG A 4 -10.92 2.67 -7.93
N ILE A 5 -11.37 1.59 -8.57
CA ILE A 5 -11.02 0.23 -8.22
C ILE A 5 -9.59 0.02 -8.73
N TYR A 6 -8.65 -0.01 -7.80
CA TYR A 6 -7.26 -0.33 -8.15
C TYR A 6 -7.11 -1.83 -8.37
N LEU A 7 -6.40 -2.22 -9.43
CA LEU A 7 -6.20 -3.63 -9.81
C LEU A 7 -5.22 -4.36 -8.88
N GLY A 8 -4.49 -3.62 -8.04
CA GLY A 8 -3.53 -4.13 -7.06
C GLY A 8 -2.57 -3.02 -6.61
N LEU A 9 -1.55 -3.40 -5.85
CA LEU A 9 -0.60 -2.45 -5.26
C LEU A 9 0.04 -1.56 -6.31
N SER A 10 0.56 -2.11 -7.42
CA SER A 10 1.23 -1.32 -8.45
C SER A 10 0.32 -0.26 -9.09
N ASP A 11 -0.97 -0.58 -9.28
CA ASP A 11 -1.95 0.34 -9.85
C ASP A 11 -2.33 1.43 -8.84
N LEU A 12 -2.45 1.07 -7.56
CA LEU A 12 -2.60 2.03 -6.47
C LEU A 12 -1.40 2.99 -6.39
N LEU A 13 -0.18 2.48 -6.49
CA LEU A 13 1.05 3.28 -6.43
C LEU A 13 1.23 4.18 -7.66
N ASP A 14 0.78 3.75 -8.84
CA ASP A 14 0.86 4.55 -10.08
C ASP A 14 -0.15 5.70 -10.07
N GLN A 15 -1.37 5.44 -9.58
CA GLN A 15 -2.46 6.39 -9.64
C GLN A 15 -2.59 7.29 -8.41
N ASP A 16 -2.11 6.87 -7.24
CA ASP A 16 -2.19 7.61 -5.99
C ASP A 16 -0.79 7.96 -5.45
N LEU A 17 -0.44 9.24 -5.60
CA LEU A 17 0.85 9.77 -5.16
C LEU A 17 1.06 9.60 -3.65
N THR A 18 0.00 9.75 -2.85
CA THR A 18 0.07 9.60 -1.39
C THR A 18 0.49 8.16 -1.02
N SER A 19 -0.10 7.17 -1.69
CA SER A 19 0.24 5.75 -1.53
C SER A 19 1.66 5.47 -1.98
N TYR A 20 2.10 6.07 -3.09
CA TYR A 20 3.48 5.97 -3.58
C TYR A 20 4.50 6.47 -2.55
N GLU A 21 4.34 7.72 -2.10
CA GLU A 21 5.26 8.33 -1.12
C GLU A 21 5.27 7.56 0.20
N TYR A 22 4.08 7.13 0.67
CA TYR A 22 3.97 6.33 1.88
C TYR A 22 4.71 5.00 1.73
N PHE A 23 4.46 4.24 0.65
CA PHE A 23 5.12 2.97 0.39
C PHE A 23 6.64 3.11 0.33
N HIS A 24 7.15 4.13 -0.38
CA HIS A 24 8.59 4.36 -0.51
C HIS A 24 9.24 4.86 0.78
N SER A 25 8.48 5.49 1.68
CA SER A 25 8.94 5.88 3.02
C SER A 25 9.07 4.69 3.99
N LEU A 26 8.53 3.52 3.67
CA LEU A 26 8.56 2.35 4.55
C LEU A 26 9.88 1.57 4.42
N PRO A 27 10.30 0.88 5.48
CA PRO A 27 11.46 -0.01 5.43
C PRO A 27 11.23 -1.18 4.46
N ALA A 28 12.33 -1.67 3.87
CA ALA A 28 12.29 -2.71 2.84
C ALA A 28 11.53 -3.98 3.25
N SER A 29 11.64 -4.41 4.52
CA SER A 29 10.91 -5.58 5.04
C SER A 29 9.39 -5.42 4.96
N ILE A 30 8.89 -4.21 5.23
CA ILE A 30 7.46 -3.92 5.16
C ILE A 30 7.03 -3.81 3.70
N ARG A 31 7.80 -3.12 2.86
CA ARG A 31 7.52 -3.05 1.40
C ARG A 31 7.39 -4.42 0.78
N HIS A 32 8.32 -5.33 1.09
CA HIS A 32 8.27 -6.70 0.60
C HIS A 32 7.01 -7.44 1.06
N THR A 33 6.54 -7.20 2.29
CA THR A 33 5.27 -7.76 2.76
C THR A 33 4.10 -7.20 1.96
N LEU A 34 4.07 -5.87 1.75
CA LEU A 34 3.02 -5.20 0.99
C LEU A 34 2.98 -5.68 -0.48
N GLU A 35 4.14 -5.96 -1.10
CA GLU A 35 4.24 -6.52 -2.45
C GLU A 35 3.71 -7.95 -2.58
N GLN A 36 3.61 -8.70 -1.48
CA GLN A 36 3.01 -10.04 -1.46
C GLN A 36 1.51 -10.02 -1.12
N GLU A 37 0.98 -8.87 -0.72
CA GLU A 37 -0.42 -8.69 -0.34
C GLU A 37 -1.22 -8.02 -1.46
N ASP A 38 -2.50 -8.39 -1.60
CA ASP A 38 -3.39 -7.86 -2.64
C ASP A 38 -4.00 -6.52 -2.20
N ILE A 39 -3.16 -5.49 -2.10
CA ILE A 39 -3.56 -4.16 -1.60
C ILE A 39 -4.25 -3.37 -2.70
N ARG A 40 -5.48 -2.93 -2.46
CA ARG A 40 -6.26 -2.15 -3.43
C ARG A 40 -6.65 -0.79 -2.92
N SER A 41 -6.16 -0.37 -1.76
CA SER A 41 -6.48 0.92 -1.16
C SER A 41 -5.42 1.36 -0.16
N PHE A 42 -5.29 2.68 0.00
CA PHE A 42 -4.38 3.27 0.98
C PHE A 42 -4.69 2.81 2.41
N SER A 43 -5.97 2.70 2.76
CA SER A 43 -6.41 2.20 4.07
C SER A 43 -5.91 0.78 4.36
N GLU A 44 -5.99 -0.13 3.38
CA GLU A 44 -5.47 -1.50 3.51
C GLU A 44 -3.96 -1.51 3.73
N MET A 45 -3.23 -0.68 2.97
CA MET A 45 -1.79 -0.51 3.15
C MET A 45 -1.46 -0.09 4.59
N GLN A 46 -2.13 0.94 5.11
CA GLN A 46 -1.92 1.42 6.47
C GLN A 46 -2.22 0.36 7.52
N GLN A 47 -3.28 -0.44 7.34
CA GLN A 47 -3.61 -1.53 8.26
C GLN A 47 -2.53 -2.61 8.29
N ILE A 48 -1.97 -3.01 7.15
CA ILE A 48 -0.89 -4.00 7.09
C ILE A 48 0.38 -3.43 7.73
N VAL A 49 0.72 -2.17 7.43
CA VAL A 49 1.88 -1.51 8.05
C VAL A 49 1.75 -1.42 9.56
N ALA A 50 0.57 -1.07 10.07
CA ALA A 50 0.31 -1.02 11.52
C ALA A 50 0.54 -2.39 12.17
N ARG A 51 -0.02 -3.46 11.58
CA ARG A 51 0.20 -4.84 12.05
C ARG A 51 1.67 -5.25 12.05
N GLN A 52 2.44 -4.78 11.07
CA GLN A 52 3.89 -5.07 10.99
C GLN A 52 4.72 -4.26 11.98
N LYS A 53 4.26 -3.08 12.41
CA LYS A 53 4.93 -2.26 13.43
C LYS A 53 4.65 -2.72 14.86
N GLU A 54 3.55 -3.44 15.08
CA GLU A 54 3.17 -3.99 16.38
C GLU A 54 3.79 -5.38 16.67
N LYS A 55 4.55 -5.93 15.72
CA LYS A 55 5.33 -7.17 15.87
C LYS A 55 6.78 -6.87 16.23
#